data_AF-A0A2M8J1U4-F1
#
_entry.id   AF-A0A2M8J1U4-F1
#
_cell.length_a   1.000
_cell.length_b   1.000
_cell.length_c   1.000
_cell.angle_alpha   90.00
_cell.angle_beta   90.00
_cell.angle_gamma   90.00
#
_symmetry.space_group_name_H-M   'P 1'
#
loop_
_entity.id
_entity.type
_entity.pdbx_description
1 polymer ?
#
loop_
_entity_poly.entity_id
_entity_poly.type
_entity_poly.pdbx_seq_one_letter_code
_entity_poly.pdbx_strand_id
1 'polypeptide(L)' 'GVVAVTGRFGRGDPVAILGPDRARLGQGLSRYTAAEAGRIRGIRTGEIESVLGYPGRAALIHRDDMAL' A
#
# COMPACT_ATOMS: atom_id res chain seq x y z
N GLY A 1 -6.85 7.82 1.68
CA GLY A 1 -5.67 7.15 1.11
C GLY A 1 -4.74 6.70 2.23
N VAL A 2 -3.60 6.10 1.92
CA VAL A 2 -2.64 5.64 2.94
C VAL A 2 -2.01 6.85 3.66
N VAL A 3 -2.11 6.89 4.99
CA VAL A 3 -1.56 7.97 5.82
C VAL A 3 -0.23 7.62 6.47
N ALA A 4 0.10 6.34 6.65
CA ALA A 4 1.36 5.89 7.22
C ALA A 4 1.71 4.49 6.70
N VAL A 5 3.01 4.17 6.66
CA VAL A 5 3.54 2.85 6.32
C VAL A 5 4.59 2.51 7.37
N THR A 6 4.48 1.33 7.97
CA THR A 6 5.37 0.88 9.05
C THR A 6 5.81 -0.56 8.80
N GLY A 7 7.00 -0.91 9.30
CA GLY A 7 7.57 -2.25 9.15
C GLY A 7 8.32 -2.45 7.83
N ARG A 8 8.62 -3.71 7.52
CA ARG A 8 9.29 -4.14 6.29
C ARG A 8 8.44 -5.20 5.61
N PHE A 9 8.23 -5.05 4.31
CA PHE A 9 7.51 -5.99 3.46
C PHE A 9 7.89 -5.79 2.00
N GLY A 10 7.80 -6.87 1.24
CA GLY A 10 7.93 -6.93 -0.19
C GLY A 10 6.58 -6.93 -0.91
N ARG A 11 6.64 -7.09 -2.22
CA ARG A 11 5.45 -7.30 -3.05
C ARG A 11 4.97 -8.74 -2.85
N GLY A 12 3.67 -8.93 -2.66
CA GLY A 12 3.05 -10.21 -2.36
C GLY A 12 3.00 -10.54 -0.87
N ASP A 13 3.69 -9.79 -0.01
CA ASP A 13 3.66 -10.03 1.42
C ASP A 13 2.31 -9.62 2.03
N PRO A 14 1.79 -10.39 3.00
CA PRO A 14 0.61 -10.01 3.76
C PRO A 14 0.93 -8.83 4.69
N VAL A 15 0.11 -7.79 4.61
CA VAL A 15 0.21 -6.60 5.47
C VAL A 15 -1.13 -6.33 6.16
N ALA A 16 -1.07 -5.83 7.40
CA ALA A 16 -2.26 -5.41 8.12
C ALA A 16 -2.73 -4.02 7.65
N ILE A 17 -4.05 -3.86 7.54
CA ILE A 17 -4.70 -2.58 7.29
C ILE A 17 -5.22 -2.07 8.62
N LEU A 18 -4.74 -0.91 9.05
CA LEU A 18 -5.10 -0.30 10.32
C LEU A 18 -5.92 0.97 10.11
N GLY A 19 -6.92 1.17 10.95
CA GLY A 19 -7.68 2.40 11.06
C GLY A 19 -6.87 3.53 11.72
N PRO A 20 -7.38 4.76 11.72
CA PRO A 20 -6.72 5.92 12.33
C PRO A 20 -6.40 5.75 13.83
N ASP A 21 -7.20 4.95 14.53
CA ASP A 21 -7.09 4.56 15.94
C ASP A 21 -6.20 3.32 16.16
N ARG A 22 -5.54 2.83 15.11
CA ARG A 22 -4.76 1.58 15.06
C ARG A 22 -5.60 0.31 15.19
N ALA A 23 -6.94 0.38 15.12
CA ALA A 23 -7.76 -0.82 15.05
C ALA A 23 -7.47 -1.59 13.76
N ARG A 24 -7.41 -2.92 13.83
CA ARG A 24 -7.22 -3.77 12.65
C ARG A 24 -8.52 -3.80 11.85
N LEU A 25 -8.47 -3.31 10.62
CA LEU A 25 -9.59 -3.33 9.68
C LEU A 25 -9.55 -4.54 8.75
N GLY A 26 -8.37 -5.15 8.62
CA GLY A 26 -8.16 -6.33 7.79
C GLY A 26 -6.70 -6.56 7.47
N GLN A 27 -6.47 -7.35 6.42
CA GLN A 27 -5.17 -7.63 5.86
C GLN A 27 -5.26 -7.81 4.35
N GLY A 28 -4.15 -7.65 3.65
CA GLY A 28 -4.09 -8.01 2.25
C GLY A 28 -2.68 -8.09 1.72
N LEU A 29 -2.53 -8.51 0.47
CA LEU A 29 -1.23 -8.67 -0.17
C LEU A 29 -0.77 -7.33 -0.77
N SER A 30 0.44 -6.90 -0.41
CA SER A 30 0.98 -5.64 -0.90
C SER A 30 1.41 -5.74 -2.37
N ARG A 31 1.07 -4.74 -3.19
CA ARG A 31 1.57 -4.63 -4.58
C ARG A 31 2.86 -3.83 -4.72
N TYR A 32 3.32 -3.26 -3.61
CA TYR A 32 4.54 -2.44 -3.50
C TYR A 32 5.39 -2.90 -2.32
N THR A 33 6.68 -2.61 -2.36
CA THR A 33 7.53 -2.76 -1.18
C THR A 33 7.22 -1.68 -0.15
N ALA A 34 7.65 -1.86 1.11
CA ALA A 34 7.52 -0.83 2.15
C ALA A 34 8.16 0.51 1.74
N ALA A 35 9.30 0.46 1.03
CA ALA A 35 9.99 1.65 0.55
C ALA A 35 9.19 2.38 -0.54
N GLU A 36 8.66 1.65 -1.52
CA GLU A 36 7.79 2.21 -2.57
C GLU A 36 6.50 2.79 -1.97
N ALA A 37 5.82 2.03 -1.12
CA ALA A 37 4.60 2.44 -0.42
C ALA A 37 4.81 3.72 0.40
N GLY A 38 5.97 3.86 1.06
CA GLY A 38 6.34 5.06 1.79
C GLY A 38 6.51 6.29 0.89
N ARG A 39 7.00 6.12 -0.35
CA ARG A 39 7.16 7.20 -1.32
C ARG A 39 5.84 7.64 -1.96
N ILE A 40 4.88 6.72 -2.13
CA ILE A 40 3.60 6.99 -2.82
C ILE A 40 2.40 7.17 -1.88
N ARG A 41 2.62 7.20 -0.56
CA ARG A 41 1.53 7.45 0.41
C ARG A 41 0.90 8.83 0.16
N GLY A 42 -0.43 8.87 0.09
CA GLY A 42 -1.16 10.10 -0.19
C GLY A 42 -1.08 10.61 -1.64
N ILE A 43 -0.36 9.92 -2.52
CA ILE A 43 -0.21 10.31 -3.94
C ILE A 43 -1.35 9.72 -4.78
N ARG A 44 -1.82 10.46 -5.78
CA ARG A 44 -2.82 9.98 -6.74
C ARG A 44 -2.19 8.95 -7.68
N THR A 45 -2.95 7.93 -8.09
CA THR A 45 -2.45 6.83 -8.93
C THR A 45 -1.75 7.32 -10.21
N GLY A 46 -2.26 8.37 -10.86
CA GLY A 46 -1.64 8.95 -12.06
C GLY A 46 -0.29 9.62 -11.84
N GLU A 47 0.08 9.91 -10.60
CA GLU A 47 1.36 10.54 -10.22
C GLU A 47 2.38 9.51 -9.72
N ILE A 48 2.03 8.23 -9.64
CA ILE A 48 2.95 7.19 -9.12
C ILE A 48 4.16 7.02 -10.04
N GLU A 49 3.97 7.11 -11.36
CA GLU A 49 5.04 6.89 -12.34
C GLU A 49 6.15 7.94 -12.23
N SER A 50 5.79 9.21 -11.97
CA SER A 50 6.80 10.26 -11.76
C SER A 50 7.62 10.05 -10.48
N VAL A 51 7.06 9.36 -9.48
CA VAL A 51 7.73 9.09 -8.21
C VAL A 51 8.57 7.82 -8.25
N LEU A 52 8.09 6.77 -8.91
CA LEU A 52 8.74 5.45 -8.90
C LEU A 52 9.54 5.13 -10.17
N GLY A 53 9.34 5.89 -11.25
CA GLY A 53 10.00 5.68 -12.54
C GLY A 53 9.42 4.51 -13.34
N TYR A 54 8.24 4.01 -12.98
CA TYR A 54 7.51 2.99 -13.72
C TYR A 54 5.98 3.14 -13.51
N PRO A 55 5.15 2.64 -14.43
CA PRO A 55 3.70 2.76 -14.33
C PRO A 55 3.15 2.22 -13.00
N GLY A 56 2.39 3.05 -12.30
CA GLY A 56 1.74 2.67 -11.06
C GLY A 56 0.76 1.50 -11.24
N ARG A 57 0.71 0.62 -10.25
CA ARG A 57 -0.38 -0.36 -10.10
C ARG A 57 -1.66 0.37 -9.67
N ALA A 58 -2.81 -0.14 -10.11
CA ALA A 58 -4.12 0.45 -9.83
C ALA A 58 -4.43 0.66 -8.34
N ALA A 59 -3.88 -0.18 -7.45
CA ALA A 59 -4.07 -0.11 -6.01
C ALA A 59 -2.83 -0.60 -5.25
N LEU A 60 -2.66 -0.15 -4.00
CA LEU A 60 -1.59 -0.63 -3.11
C LEU A 60 -1.89 -2.02 -2.57
N ILE A 61 -3.14 -2.26 -2.15
CA ILE A 61 -3.74 -3.57 -1.90
C ILE A 61 -5.01 -3.62 -2.74
N HIS A 62 -5.19 -4.67 -3.53
CA HIS A 62 -6.42 -4.85 -4.30
C HIS A 62 -7.47 -5.53 -3.45
N ARG A 63 -8.75 -5.23 -3.69
CA ARG A 63 -9.85 -5.82 -2.91
C ARG A 63 -9.88 -7.34 -2.96
N ASP A 64 -9.51 -7.92 -4.11
CA ASP A 64 -9.49 -9.38 -4.31
C ASP A 64 -8.34 -10.04 -3.52
N ASP A 65 -7.31 -9.26 -3.18
CA ASP A 65 -6.17 -9.67 -2.38
C ASP A 65 -6.34 -9.25 -0.90
N MET A 66 -7.56 -8.91 -0.47
CA MET A 66 -7.89 -8.40 0.87
C MET A 66 -8.86 -9.32 1.63
N ALA A 67 -8.65 -9.44 2.94
CA ALA A 67 -9.54 -10.10 3.89
C ALA A 67 -9.77 -9.19 5.10
N LEU A 68 -10.95 -9.29 5.73
CA LEU A 68 -11.36 -8.50 6.91
C LEU A 68 -11.00 -9.24 8.21
#